data_AF-A0A961JNR4-F1
#
_entry.id   AF-A0A961JNR4-F1
#
_cell.length_a   1.000
_cell.length_b   1.000
_cell.length_c   1.000
_cell.angle_alpha   90.00
_cell.angle_beta   90.00
_cell.angle_gamma   90.00
#
_symmetry.space_group_name_H-M   'P 1'
#
loop_
_entity.id
_entity.type
_entity.pdbx_description
1 polymer ?
#
loop_
_entity_poly.entity_id
_entity_poly.type
_entity_poly.pdbx_seq_one_letter_code
_entity_poly.pdbx_strand_id
1 'polypeptide(L)'
;MHLQRFTVYGASIALTLVSLVVAFWHPAALWAALGFAGLAALGTFDLVQTRHAILRNYPVLGHMRFLFEGIRPEIRQYLIENDADEEPFSREARSLVYQRAKGVEDKRPFGTRRRVYDAGYEWLTHSAVPIHIDDHDFRVPIGGPDCKQPYDISLFNISAMSFGALSANAILALNKGARMGNFAHDTGEGGISRYHRQGGGDLIWEIGSG
;
A
#
# COMPACT_ATOMS: atom_id res chain seq x y z
N MET A 1 -16.63 22.83 -20.60
CA MET A 1 -15.89 21.60 -20.97
C MET A 1 -16.28 20.34 -20.17
N HIS A 2 -17.53 20.21 -19.68
CA HIS A 2 -17.98 19.03 -18.92
C HIS A 2 -18.47 17.85 -19.77
N LEU A 3 -18.60 18.02 -21.09
CA LEU A 3 -19.17 17.00 -21.98
C LEU A 3 -18.31 15.73 -22.11
N GLN A 4 -16.99 15.82 -21.90
CA GLN A 4 -16.04 14.73 -22.19
C GLN A 4 -16.25 13.45 -21.37
N ARG A 5 -16.93 13.51 -20.23
CA ARG A 5 -17.09 12.37 -19.30
C ARG A 5 -18.22 11.42 -19.68
N PHE A 6 -19.33 11.96 -20.20
CA PHE A 6 -20.53 11.20 -20.55
C PHE A 6 -20.78 11.12 -22.06
N THR A 7 -19.84 11.59 -22.90
CA THR A 7 -19.99 11.59 -24.36
C THR A 7 -20.31 10.21 -24.91
N VAL A 8 -19.56 9.18 -24.50
CA VAL A 8 -19.74 7.81 -25.01
C VAL A 8 -21.09 7.23 -24.58
N TYR A 9 -21.50 7.48 -23.34
CA TYR A 9 -22.81 7.07 -22.85
C TYR A 9 -23.95 7.78 -23.59
N GLY A 10 -23.88 9.11 -23.73
CA GLY A 10 -24.86 9.90 -24.49
C GLY A 10 -24.92 9.48 -25.96
N ALA A 11 -23.77 9.21 -26.59
CA ALA A 11 -23.69 8.70 -27.95
C ALA A 11 -24.32 7.31 -28.07
N SER A 12 -24.13 6.41 -27.10
CA SER A 12 -24.75 5.08 -27.12
C SER A 12 -26.28 5.15 -27.08
N ILE A 13 -26.86 6.06 -26.30
CA ILE A 13 -28.31 6.29 -26.27
C ILE A 13 -28.80 6.90 -27.59
N ALA A 14 -28.12 7.93 -28.09
CA ALA A 14 -28.49 8.59 -29.34
C ALA A 14 -28.43 7.62 -30.53
N LEU A 15 -27.38 6.81 -30.62
CA LEU A 15 -27.21 5.80 -31.67
C LEU A 15 -28.22 4.66 -31.55
N THR A 16 -28.65 4.30 -30.33
CA THR A 16 -29.77 3.36 -30.13
C THR A 16 -31.05 3.90 -30.75
N LEU A 17 -31.40 5.15 -30.44
CA LEU A 17 -32.62 5.80 -30.97
C LEU A 17 -32.56 5.95 -32.49
N VAL A 18 -31.42 6.40 -33.04
CA VAL A 18 -31.24 6.51 -34.50
C VAL A 18 -31.35 5.15 -35.17
N SER A 19 -30.75 4.10 -34.59
CA SER A 19 -30.82 2.74 -35.15
C SER A 19 -32.24 2.18 -35.14
N LEU A 20 -33.05 2.50 -34.12
CA LEU A 20 -34.48 2.17 -34.08
C LEU A 20 -35.30 2.90 -35.14
N VAL A 21 -34.98 4.17 -35.44
CA VAL A 21 -35.63 4.94 -36.51
C VAL A 21 -35.24 4.40 -37.90
N VAL A 22 -33.99 4.02 -38.09
CA VAL A 22 -33.51 3.43 -39.35
C VAL A 22 -34.06 2.01 -39.56
N ALA A 23 -34.36 1.28 -38.48
CA ALA A 23 -34.94 -0.06 -38.54
C ALA A 23 -36.31 -0.12 -39.25
N PHE A 24 -37.04 1.00 -39.33
CA PHE A 24 -38.28 1.09 -40.11
C PHE A 24 -38.06 0.89 -41.62
N TRP A 25 -36.88 1.24 -42.13
CA TRP A 25 -36.52 1.13 -43.55
C TRP A 25 -35.57 -0.03 -43.82
N HIS A 26 -34.70 -0.34 -42.86
CA HIS A 26 -33.71 -1.40 -42.96
C HIS A 26 -33.76 -2.28 -41.71
N PRO A 27 -34.46 -3.42 -41.73
CA PRO A 27 -34.60 -4.31 -40.56
C PRO A 27 -33.26 -4.77 -39.97
N ALA A 28 -32.19 -4.81 -40.77
CA ALA A 28 -30.83 -5.12 -40.30
C ALA A 28 -30.31 -4.12 -39.25
N ALA A 29 -30.83 -2.89 -39.20
CA ALA A 29 -30.48 -1.89 -38.19
C ALA A 29 -30.92 -2.29 -36.76
N LEU A 30 -31.81 -3.28 -36.61
CA LEU A 30 -32.16 -3.84 -35.30
C LEU A 30 -30.96 -4.48 -34.60
N TRP A 31 -30.02 -5.08 -35.33
CA TRP A 31 -28.79 -5.62 -34.74
C TRP A 31 -27.88 -4.51 -34.19
N ALA A 32 -27.80 -3.39 -34.90
CA ALA A 32 -27.07 -2.21 -34.42
C ALA A 32 -27.77 -1.58 -33.20
N ALA A 33 -29.10 -1.49 -33.23
CA ALA A 33 -29.89 -1.01 -32.09
C ALA A 33 -29.67 -1.88 -30.85
N LEU A 34 -29.64 -3.21 -31.00
CA LEU A 34 -29.36 -4.15 -29.92
C LEU A 34 -27.96 -3.94 -29.32
N GLY A 35 -26.94 -3.75 -30.17
CA GLY A 35 -25.57 -3.49 -29.74
C GLY A 35 -25.44 -2.18 -28.95
N PHE A 36 -26.00 -1.08 -29.47
CA PHE A 36 -25.95 0.22 -28.79
C PHE A 36 -26.82 0.24 -27.53
N ALA A 37 -27.95 -0.48 -27.52
CA ALA A 37 -28.79 -0.64 -26.32
C ALA A 37 -28.04 -1.39 -25.22
N GLY A 38 -27.25 -2.41 -25.57
CA GLY A 38 -26.37 -3.11 -24.62
C GLY A 38 -25.33 -2.18 -23.98
N LEU A 39 -24.71 -1.30 -24.78
CA LEU A 39 -23.77 -0.30 -24.27
C LEU A 39 -24.45 0.76 -23.38
N ALA A 40 -25.66 1.18 -23.74
CA ALA A 40 -26.46 2.09 -22.91
C ALA A 40 -26.87 1.43 -21.58
N ALA A 41 -27.25 0.16 -21.60
CA ALA A 41 -27.55 -0.60 -20.39
C ALA A 41 -26.31 -0.74 -19.48
N LEU A 42 -25.14 -1.04 -20.05
CA LEU A 42 -23.87 -1.09 -19.32
C LEU A 42 -23.52 0.27 -18.70
N GLY A 43 -23.65 1.35 -19.47
CA GLY A 43 -23.41 2.71 -18.94
C GLY A 43 -24.39 3.10 -17.84
N THR A 44 -25.64 2.64 -17.93
CA THR A 44 -26.63 2.82 -16.86
C THR A 44 -26.22 2.06 -15.59
N PHE A 45 -25.75 0.83 -15.73
CA PHE A 45 -25.23 0.04 -14.61
C PHE A 45 -23.99 0.71 -13.97
N ASP A 46 -23.07 1.23 -14.78
CA ASP A 46 -21.88 1.96 -14.33
C ASP A 46 -22.22 3.19 -13.48
N LEU A 47 -23.32 3.88 -13.81
CA LEU A 47 -23.80 5.06 -13.08
C LEU A 47 -24.45 4.71 -11.73
N VAL A 48 -25.18 3.60 -11.68
CA VAL A 48 -25.92 3.17 -10.48
C VAL A 48 -25.00 2.51 -9.46
N GLN A 49 -23.97 1.78 -9.90
CA GLN A 49 -23.10 1.08 -8.96
C GLN A 49 -22.29 2.06 -8.08
N THR A 50 -22.11 1.69 -6.81
CA THR A 50 -21.43 2.52 -5.81
C THR A 50 -19.99 2.11 -5.55
N ARG A 51 -19.53 0.98 -6.12
CA ARG A 51 -18.24 0.37 -5.77
C ARG A 51 -17.05 0.94 -6.53
N HIS A 52 -17.21 1.35 -7.80
CA HIS A 52 -16.10 1.82 -8.64
C HIS A 52 -16.28 3.28 -9.08
N ALA A 53 -15.59 4.20 -8.40
CA ALA A 53 -15.65 5.64 -8.68
C ALA A 53 -15.23 6.00 -10.12
N ILE A 54 -14.32 5.23 -10.74
CA ILE A 54 -13.85 5.48 -12.11
C ILE A 54 -14.97 5.22 -13.13
N LEU A 55 -15.67 4.08 -13.02
CA LEU A 55 -16.76 3.71 -13.93
C LEU A 55 -17.94 4.68 -13.80
N ARG A 56 -18.22 5.16 -12.59
CA ARG A 56 -19.27 6.16 -12.36
C ARG A 56 -18.96 7.53 -12.98
N ASN A 57 -17.69 7.89 -13.03
CA ASN A 57 -17.23 9.16 -13.62
C ASN A 57 -17.02 9.08 -15.14
N TYR A 58 -16.84 7.88 -15.71
CA TYR A 58 -16.64 7.63 -17.14
C TYR A 58 -17.39 6.34 -17.56
N PRO A 59 -18.73 6.37 -17.66
CA PRO A 59 -19.53 5.18 -17.99
C PRO A 59 -19.18 4.65 -19.38
N VAL A 60 -19.14 3.32 -19.54
CA VAL A 60 -18.68 2.61 -20.76
C VAL A 60 -17.18 2.80 -21.06
N LEU A 61 -16.69 4.04 -21.15
CA LEU A 61 -15.30 4.35 -21.48
C LEU A 61 -14.31 3.83 -20.42
N GLY A 62 -14.68 3.84 -19.14
CA GLY A 62 -13.83 3.39 -18.05
C GLY A 62 -13.44 1.91 -18.13
N HIS A 63 -14.22 1.08 -18.82
CA HIS A 63 -13.91 -0.33 -19.06
C HIS A 63 -12.66 -0.51 -19.95
N MET A 64 -12.40 0.42 -20.86
CA MET A 64 -11.19 0.40 -21.71
C MET A 64 -9.91 0.46 -20.85
N ARG A 65 -9.92 1.24 -19.76
CA ARG A 65 -8.79 1.30 -18.84
C ARG A 65 -8.45 -0.08 -18.28
N PHE A 66 -9.46 -0.81 -17.80
CA PHE A 66 -9.27 -2.13 -17.21
C PHE A 66 -8.89 -3.19 -18.25
N LEU A 67 -9.45 -3.08 -19.46
CA LEU A 67 -9.05 -3.92 -20.59
C LEU A 67 -7.56 -3.73 -20.93
N PHE A 68 -7.11 -2.48 -21.06
CA PHE A 68 -5.69 -2.18 -21.30
C PHE A 68 -4.82 -2.54 -20.10
N GLU A 69 -5.30 -2.40 -18.88
CA GLU A 69 -4.58 -2.85 -17.68
C GLU A 69 -4.35 -4.37 -17.69
N GLY A 70 -5.30 -5.14 -18.25
CA GLY A 70 -5.19 -6.59 -18.42
C GLY A 70 -4.27 -7.03 -19.55
N ILE A 71 -4.20 -6.28 -20.67
CA ILE A 71 -3.36 -6.60 -21.85
C ILE A 71 -1.93 -6.02 -21.72
N ARG A 72 -1.76 -5.02 -20.85
CA ARG A 72 -0.49 -4.33 -20.65
C ARG A 72 0.66 -5.24 -20.21
N PRO A 73 0.50 -6.24 -19.32
CA PRO A 73 1.58 -7.14 -18.94
C PRO A 73 2.18 -7.87 -20.14
N GLU A 74 1.36 -8.36 -21.05
CA GLU A 74 1.73 -9.13 -22.22
C GLU A 74 2.46 -8.24 -23.24
N ILE A 75 1.88 -7.09 -23.59
CA ILE A 75 2.52 -6.12 -24.49
C ILE A 75 3.89 -5.72 -23.93
N ARG A 76 3.97 -5.51 -22.62
CA ARG A 76 5.18 -5.06 -21.96
C ARG A 76 6.25 -6.14 -21.87
N GLN A 77 5.87 -7.37 -21.52
CA GLN A 77 6.77 -8.53 -21.46
C GLN A 77 7.46 -8.81 -22.81
N TYR A 78 6.78 -8.53 -23.93
CA TYR A 78 7.32 -8.80 -25.25
C TYR A 78 7.91 -7.57 -25.97
N LEU A 79 7.53 -6.33 -25.60
CA LEU A 79 7.93 -5.13 -26.35
C LEU A 79 8.61 -4.02 -25.53
N ILE A 80 8.45 -3.93 -24.20
CA ILE A 80 8.93 -2.77 -23.40
C ILE A 80 9.32 -3.22 -21.98
N GLU A 81 10.59 -3.42 -21.68
CA GLU A 81 11.00 -3.90 -20.35
C GLU A 81 10.83 -2.85 -19.20
N ASN A 82 10.95 -3.33 -17.95
CA ASN A 82 11.08 -2.68 -16.61
C ASN A 82 9.92 -2.14 -15.75
N ASP A 83 9.33 -3.00 -14.91
CA ASP A 83 8.43 -2.62 -13.78
C ASP A 83 9.06 -1.73 -12.69
N ALA A 84 10.37 -1.54 -12.74
CA ALA A 84 11.17 -0.76 -11.81
C ALA A 84 11.40 0.70 -12.24
N ASP A 85 10.97 1.09 -13.45
CA ASP A 85 11.16 2.48 -13.90
C ASP A 85 10.25 3.42 -13.10
N GLU A 86 10.86 4.25 -12.26
CA GLU A 86 10.23 5.33 -11.50
C GLU A 86 9.91 6.51 -12.45
N GLU A 87 8.70 7.07 -12.44
CA GLU A 87 8.36 8.27 -11.64
C GLU A 87 6.83 8.45 -11.44
N PRO A 88 6.34 9.09 -10.36
CA PRO A 88 6.96 9.38 -9.06
C PRO A 88 6.85 8.23 -8.05
N PHE A 89 6.14 7.15 -8.42
CA PHE A 89 6.07 5.90 -7.66
C PHE A 89 6.13 4.73 -8.62
N SER A 90 6.91 3.69 -8.30
CA SER A 90 6.92 2.46 -9.08
C SER A 90 5.52 1.83 -9.15
N ARG A 91 5.27 1.08 -10.23
CA ARG A 91 4.00 0.34 -10.37
C ARG A 91 3.79 -0.65 -9.21
N GLU A 92 4.87 -1.25 -8.73
CA GLU A 92 4.85 -2.15 -7.58
C GLU A 92 4.31 -1.44 -6.34
N ALA A 93 4.82 -0.24 -6.04
CA ALA A 93 4.34 0.56 -4.93
C ALA A 93 2.83 0.90 -5.07
N ARG A 94 2.39 1.29 -6.27
CA ARG A 94 0.96 1.59 -6.52
C ARG A 94 0.09 0.34 -6.37
N SER A 95 0.53 -0.80 -6.91
CA SER A 95 -0.19 -2.07 -6.81
C SER A 95 -0.32 -2.52 -5.36
N LEU A 96 0.75 -2.39 -4.57
CA LEU A 96 0.75 -2.70 -3.14
C LEU A 96 -0.29 -1.86 -2.39
N VAL A 97 -0.33 -0.55 -2.65
CA VAL A 97 -1.33 0.36 -2.06
C VAL A 97 -2.75 -0.08 -2.44
N TYR A 98 -3.01 -0.39 -3.71
CA TYR A 98 -4.34 -0.85 -4.14
C TYR A 98 -4.75 -2.19 -3.55
N GLN A 99 -3.83 -3.16 -3.43
CA GLN A 99 -4.13 -4.45 -2.82
C GLN A 99 -4.48 -4.30 -1.34
N ARG A 100 -3.69 -3.51 -0.59
CA ARG A 100 -3.96 -3.18 0.81
C ARG A 100 -5.30 -2.46 0.99
N ALA A 101 -5.59 -1.46 0.14
CA ALA A 101 -6.85 -0.72 0.19
C ALA A 101 -8.07 -1.62 -0.11
N LYS A 102 -7.89 -2.69 -0.88
CA LYS A 102 -8.94 -3.66 -1.20
C LYS A 102 -9.01 -4.85 -0.23
N GLY A 103 -8.14 -4.92 0.78
CA GLY A 103 -8.05 -6.05 1.71
C GLY A 103 -7.65 -7.36 1.02
N VAL A 104 -6.95 -7.27 -0.10
CA VAL A 104 -6.43 -8.43 -0.86
C VAL A 104 -5.02 -8.72 -0.38
N GLU A 105 -4.63 -10.00 -0.35
CA GLU A 105 -3.29 -10.44 0.04
C GLU A 105 -2.21 -9.68 -0.77
N ASP A 106 -1.35 -8.98 -0.04
CA ASP A 106 -0.31 -8.10 -0.57
C ASP A 106 1.07 -8.78 -0.62
N LYS A 107 1.16 -10.01 -0.11
CA LYS A 107 2.39 -10.81 -0.05
C LYS A 107 2.49 -11.71 -1.27
N ARG A 108 3.60 -11.59 -2.00
CA ARG A 108 3.96 -12.55 -3.05
C ARG A 108 5.13 -13.40 -2.52
N PRO A 109 4.97 -14.72 -2.36
CA PRO A 109 6.06 -15.59 -1.95
C PRO A 109 6.97 -15.83 -3.16
N PHE A 110 7.81 -14.85 -3.45
CA PHE A 110 8.90 -15.00 -4.42
C PHE A 110 10.13 -14.29 -3.86
N GLY A 111 11.32 -14.73 -4.28
CA GLY A 111 12.60 -14.17 -3.82
C GLY A 111 12.70 -12.65 -4.03
N THR A 112 13.79 -12.06 -3.51
CA THR A 112 14.02 -10.61 -3.65
C THR A 112 14.02 -10.20 -5.12
N ARG A 113 13.16 -9.23 -5.47
CA ARG A 113 13.18 -8.55 -6.78
C ARG A 113 14.13 -7.36 -6.79
N ARG A 114 14.74 -7.03 -5.64
CA ARG A 114 15.74 -5.96 -5.55
C ARG A 114 17.01 -6.40 -6.29
N ARG A 115 17.63 -5.46 -7.00
CA ARG A 115 18.93 -5.67 -7.65
C ARG A 115 20.01 -5.69 -6.58
N VAL A 116 20.29 -6.88 -6.06
CA VAL A 116 21.19 -7.05 -4.90
C VAL A 116 22.66 -6.74 -5.23
N TYR A 117 23.02 -6.74 -6.51
CA TYR A 117 24.38 -6.44 -6.98
C TYR A 117 24.58 -4.97 -7.38
N ASP A 118 23.53 -4.15 -7.30
CA ASP A 118 23.64 -2.73 -7.64
C ASP A 118 24.26 -1.92 -6.50
N ALA A 119 24.89 -0.80 -6.86
CA ALA A 119 25.40 0.15 -5.89
C ALA A 119 24.27 0.68 -4.98
N GLY A 120 24.49 0.63 -3.66
CA GLY A 120 23.50 1.03 -2.65
C GLY A 120 22.70 -0.14 -2.04
N TYR A 121 22.87 -1.37 -2.52
CA TYR A 121 22.38 -2.55 -1.81
C TYR A 121 23.44 -3.03 -0.81
N GLU A 122 23.14 -2.93 0.47
CA GLU A 122 24.03 -3.35 1.55
C GLU A 122 23.60 -4.71 2.10
N TRP A 123 24.56 -5.61 2.32
CA TRP A 123 24.35 -6.85 3.06
C TRP A 123 25.49 -7.06 4.05
N LEU A 124 25.22 -7.81 5.11
CA LEU A 124 26.22 -8.27 6.06
C LEU A 124 26.49 -9.75 5.80
N THR A 125 27.75 -10.09 5.52
CA THR A 125 28.18 -11.49 5.44
C THR A 125 28.67 -11.96 6.80
N HIS A 126 28.43 -13.23 7.12
CA HIS A 126 29.01 -13.83 8.31
C HIS A 126 30.54 -13.92 8.17
N SER A 127 31.27 -13.59 9.23
CA SER A 127 32.71 -13.85 9.30
C SER A 127 32.95 -15.32 9.61
N ALA A 128 33.74 -16.02 8.78
CA ALA A 128 34.15 -17.39 9.07
C ALA A 128 35.17 -17.49 10.23
N VAL A 129 35.73 -16.36 10.65
CA VAL A 129 36.67 -16.29 11.78
C VAL A 129 35.91 -15.72 12.98
N PRO A 130 35.67 -16.52 14.03
CA PRO A 130 35.07 -16.01 15.25
C PRO A 130 36.05 -15.07 15.95
N ILE A 131 35.55 -13.96 16.44
CA ILE A 131 36.28 -13.07 17.34
C ILE A 131 35.86 -13.36 18.78
N HIS A 132 36.82 -13.35 19.70
CA HIS A 132 36.49 -13.34 21.11
C HIS A 132 35.98 -11.95 21.48
N ILE A 133 34.90 -11.89 22.24
CA ILE A 133 34.33 -10.65 22.74
C ILE A 133 34.52 -10.68 24.26
N ASP A 134 35.28 -9.72 24.78
CA ASP A 134 35.59 -9.64 26.21
C ASP A 134 34.39 -9.11 27.03
N ASP A 135 33.53 -8.30 26.41
CA ASP A 135 32.37 -7.66 27.04
C ASP A 135 31.09 -7.84 26.21
N HIS A 136 30.02 -8.23 26.88
CA HIS A 136 28.70 -8.42 26.28
C HIS A 136 27.73 -7.26 26.58
N ASP A 137 28.17 -6.22 27.30
CA ASP A 137 27.39 -5.01 27.52
C ASP A 137 27.53 -4.04 26.36
N PHE A 138 26.68 -4.23 25.36
CA PHE A 138 26.61 -3.35 24.18
C PHE A 138 25.78 -2.10 24.46
N ARG A 139 26.09 -1.36 25.52
CA ARG A 139 25.46 -0.08 25.83
C ARG A 139 26.29 1.07 25.30
N VAL A 140 25.60 2.11 24.83
CA VAL A 140 26.22 3.31 24.31
C VAL A 140 25.63 4.54 25.01
N PRO A 141 26.46 5.50 25.45
CA PRO A 141 25.96 6.72 26.04
C PRO A 141 25.27 7.57 24.98
N ILE A 142 24.04 8.00 25.28
CA ILE A 142 23.28 8.97 24.50
C ILE A 142 23.03 10.23 25.34
N GLY A 143 23.20 11.39 24.70
CA GLY A 143 23.04 12.70 25.33
C GLY A 143 24.17 13.65 24.93
N GLY A 144 23.83 14.76 24.27
CA GLY A 144 24.78 15.81 23.90
C GLY A 144 25.13 16.75 25.07
N PRO A 145 25.93 17.81 24.83
CA PRO A 145 26.36 18.76 25.87
C PRO A 145 25.21 19.41 26.66
N ASP A 146 24.06 19.60 26.02
CA ASP A 146 22.87 20.21 26.62
C ASP A 146 21.98 19.19 27.37
N CYS A 147 22.32 17.89 27.30
CA CYS A 147 21.54 16.84 27.94
C CYS A 147 21.86 16.78 29.45
N LYS A 148 20.88 17.13 30.27
CA LYS A 148 21.01 17.10 31.74
C LYS A 148 21.01 15.69 32.33
N GLN A 149 20.50 14.72 31.59
CA GLN A 149 20.40 13.32 32.00
C GLN A 149 20.80 12.42 30.83
N PRO A 150 22.11 12.27 30.57
CA PRO A 150 22.60 11.27 29.62
C PRO A 150 22.15 9.88 30.06
N TYR A 151 21.97 8.99 29.08
CA TYR A 151 21.46 7.64 29.30
C TYR A 151 22.31 6.62 28.54
N ASP A 152 22.65 5.50 29.17
CA ASP A 152 23.38 4.41 28.52
C ASP A 152 22.38 3.43 27.90
N ILE A 153 22.09 3.65 26.62
CA ILE A 153 21.08 2.85 25.90
C ILE A 153 21.68 1.54 25.42
N SER A 154 20.93 0.45 25.53
CA SER A 154 21.32 -0.82 24.89
C SER A 154 21.27 -0.66 23.37
N LEU A 155 22.14 -1.34 22.63
CA LEU A 155 21.97 -1.47 21.17
C LEU A 155 20.69 -2.25 20.80
N PHE A 156 20.16 -3.07 21.71
CA PHE A 156 18.93 -3.85 21.50
C PHE A 156 17.82 -3.37 22.44
N ASN A 157 16.83 -2.67 21.88
CA ASN A 157 15.65 -2.20 22.61
C ASN A 157 14.38 -2.78 21.98
N ILE A 158 13.26 -2.70 22.69
CA ILE A 158 11.95 -3.06 22.14
C ILE A 158 11.46 -1.89 21.29
N SER A 159 11.22 -2.15 20.00
CA SER A 159 10.73 -1.17 19.02
C SER A 159 9.33 -0.64 19.35
N ALA A 160 9.01 0.52 18.77
CA ALA A 160 7.75 1.22 18.93
C ALA A 160 6.54 0.32 18.61
N MET A 161 5.67 0.11 19.61
CA MET A 161 4.40 -0.59 19.42
C MET A 161 3.28 0.09 20.21
N SER A 162 2.42 0.83 19.50
CA SER A 162 1.40 1.68 20.10
C SER A 162 0.41 0.94 20.99
N PHE A 163 0.10 1.54 22.15
CA PHE A 163 -1.03 1.15 22.99
C PHE A 163 -2.34 1.30 22.19
N GLY A 164 -3.06 0.20 22.00
CA GLY A 164 -4.22 0.10 21.11
C GLY A 164 -4.02 -0.90 19.96
N ALA A 165 -2.78 -1.04 19.47
CA ALA A 165 -2.41 -2.13 18.57
C ALA A 165 -2.05 -3.40 19.35
N LEU A 166 -1.44 -3.24 20.53
CA LEU A 166 -1.16 -4.33 21.46
C LEU A 166 -2.08 -4.31 22.68
N SER A 167 -2.33 -5.50 23.23
CA SER A 167 -3.07 -5.65 24.49
C SER A 167 -2.29 -5.11 25.68
N ALA A 168 -3.02 -4.75 26.75
CA ALA A 168 -2.45 -4.34 28.02
C ALA A 168 -1.42 -5.34 28.59
N ASN A 169 -1.73 -6.64 28.50
CA ASN A 169 -0.86 -7.70 28.99
C ASN A 169 0.43 -7.80 28.17
N ALA A 170 0.35 -7.60 26.85
CA ALA A 170 1.53 -7.60 25.98
C ALA A 170 2.48 -6.45 26.34
N ILE A 171 1.96 -5.23 26.49
CA ILE A 171 2.78 -4.07 26.87
C ILE A 171 3.43 -4.24 28.25
N LEU A 172 2.67 -4.76 29.22
CA LEU A 172 3.21 -5.05 30.54
C LEU A 172 4.31 -6.12 30.49
N ALA A 173 4.12 -7.18 29.71
CA ALA A 173 5.12 -8.23 29.55
C ALA A 173 6.40 -7.70 28.89
N LEU A 174 6.25 -6.90 27.82
CA LEU A 174 7.35 -6.24 27.13
C LEU A 174 8.14 -5.32 28.08
N ASN A 175 7.47 -4.46 28.84
CA ASN A 175 8.19 -3.57 29.77
C ASN A 175 8.82 -4.32 30.95
N LYS A 176 8.22 -5.42 31.44
CA LYS A 176 8.89 -6.30 32.41
C LYS A 176 10.14 -6.96 31.82
N GLY A 177 10.07 -7.39 30.56
CA GLY A 177 11.22 -7.92 29.82
C GLY A 177 12.34 -6.88 29.68
N ALA A 178 11.97 -5.64 29.34
CA ALA A 178 12.88 -4.49 29.32
C ALA A 178 13.60 -4.28 30.64
N ARG A 179 12.88 -4.30 31.77
CA ARG A 179 13.50 -4.24 33.10
C ARG A 179 14.47 -5.39 33.35
N MET A 180 14.09 -6.60 32.99
CA MET A 180 14.91 -7.80 33.23
C MET A 180 16.18 -7.82 32.38
N GLY A 181 16.11 -7.31 31.15
CA GLY A 181 17.26 -7.22 30.24
C GLY A 181 18.00 -5.88 30.28
N ASN A 182 17.58 -4.97 31.17
CA ASN A 182 18.14 -3.64 31.35
C ASN A 182 18.06 -2.74 30.08
N PHE A 183 17.20 -3.06 29.11
CA PHE A 183 17.03 -2.29 27.87
C PHE A 183 15.74 -1.48 27.90
N ALA A 184 15.59 -0.53 26.99
CA ALA A 184 14.43 0.34 26.95
C ALA A 184 13.28 -0.25 26.12
N HIS A 185 12.06 0.19 26.41
CA HIS A 185 10.86 -0.12 25.64
C HIS A 185 10.28 1.16 25.05
N ASP A 186 10.20 1.21 23.73
CA ASP A 186 9.56 2.30 23.01
C ASP A 186 8.03 2.19 23.04
N THR A 187 7.37 3.25 23.48
CA THR A 187 5.91 3.28 23.67
C THR A 187 5.10 3.30 22.36
N GLY A 188 5.75 3.66 21.25
CA GLY A 188 5.08 4.05 20.01
C GLY A 188 4.21 5.31 20.13
N GLU A 189 3.60 5.70 19.02
CA GLU A 189 2.78 6.93 18.89
C GLU A 189 1.51 6.96 19.76
N GLY A 190 1.11 5.83 20.35
CA GLY A 190 -0.10 5.73 21.21
C GLY A 190 0.03 6.35 22.61
N GLY A 191 1.21 6.89 22.94
CA GLY A 191 1.51 7.54 24.21
C GLY A 191 1.76 6.59 25.39
N ILE A 192 2.10 7.18 26.55
CA ILE A 192 2.52 6.42 27.74
C ILE A 192 1.31 5.91 28.55
N SER A 193 0.87 4.68 28.27
CA SER A 193 -0.11 3.99 29.10
C SER A 193 0.39 3.63 30.52
N ARG A 194 -0.54 3.34 31.45
CA ARG A 194 -0.21 2.80 32.79
C ARG A 194 0.59 1.50 32.74
N TYR A 195 0.38 0.69 31.70
CA TYR A 195 1.00 -0.63 31.57
C TYR A 195 2.48 -0.53 31.19
N HIS A 196 2.87 0.52 30.46
CA HIS A 196 4.28 0.83 30.23
C HIS A 196 5.00 1.12 31.53
N ARG A 197 4.37 1.85 32.47
CA ARG A 197 5.01 2.24 33.73
C ARG A 197 5.03 1.13 34.77
N GLN A 198 4.09 0.18 34.71
CA GLN A 198 3.94 -0.90 35.69
C GLN A 198 5.05 -1.96 35.62
N GLY A 199 5.67 -2.16 34.46
CA GLY A 199 6.75 -3.16 34.34
C GLY A 199 8.07 -2.71 34.97
N GLY A 200 8.27 -1.40 35.13
CA GLY A 200 9.45 -0.79 35.74
C GLY A 200 10.72 -0.85 34.88
N GLY A 201 10.60 -1.13 33.59
CA GLY A 201 11.69 -1.00 32.62
C GLY A 201 11.74 0.42 32.05
N ASP A 202 12.90 0.82 31.57
CA ASP A 202 13.09 2.15 30.97
C ASP A 202 12.24 2.32 29.71
N LEU A 203 11.86 3.57 29.43
CA LEU A 203 10.96 3.91 28.35
C LEU A 203 11.59 4.90 27.38
N ILE A 204 11.41 4.65 26.09
CA ILE A 204 11.60 5.65 25.04
C ILE A 204 10.19 6.16 24.71
N TRP A 205 9.96 7.45 24.90
CA TRP A 205 8.66 8.03 24.57
C TRP A 205 8.69 8.56 23.13
N GLU A 206 7.99 7.85 22.24
CA GLU A 206 7.81 8.27 20.86
C GLU A 206 6.75 9.37 20.74
N ILE A 207 7.10 10.44 20.04
CA ILE A 207 6.21 11.57 19.72
C ILE A 207 5.88 11.46 18.24
N GLY A 208 4.71 10.90 17.93
CA GLY A 208 4.16 10.81 16.58
C GLY A 208 3.50 12.12 16.10
N SER A 209 2.99 12.13 14.87
CA SER A 209 2.36 13.32 14.25
C SER A 209 0.94 13.65 14.77
N GLY A 210 0.49 12.98 15.82
CA GLY A 210 -0.85 13.11 16.39
C GLY A 210 -1.11 14.43 17.11
#